data_AF-A0A540X2U7-F1
#
_entry.id   AF-A0A540X2U7-F1
#
_cell.length_a   1.000
_cell.length_b   1.000
_cell.length_c   1.000
_cell.angle_alpha   90.00
_cell.angle_beta   90.00
_cell.angle_gamma   90.00
#
_symmetry.space_group_name_H-M   'P 1'
#
loop_
_entity.id
_entity.type
_entity.pdbx_description
1 polymer ?
#
loop_
_entity_poly.entity_id
_entity_poly.type
_entity_poly.pdbx_seq_one_letter_code
_entity_poly.pdbx_strand_id
1 'polypeptide(L)'
;MTSLASFYRDVPLTGIFLFGFCPSGFAVGYLILLTWLRDRKLRELRFAWGLVGLIILVNPWMQAAVLEPINSARVDALVERARQAALEGRTQAEVERVLGLPSSISVPSSGPTVTWEYEPLPFYLLGGRLQVFFNRDAHPRVVGWERDW
;
A
#
# COMPACT_ATOMS: atom_id res chain seq x y z
N MET A 1 16.08 41.98 -14.30
CA MET A 1 14.84 41.19 -14.46
C MET A 1 15.15 40.01 -15.37
N THR A 2 15.50 38.88 -14.76
CA THR A 2 15.89 37.65 -15.46
C THR A 2 14.63 36.82 -15.73
N SER A 3 14.38 36.52 -17.01
CA SER A 3 13.21 35.78 -17.48
C SER A 3 13.22 34.33 -16.95
N LEU A 4 12.08 33.87 -16.41
CA LEU A 4 11.84 32.48 -15.97
C LEU A 4 12.21 31.43 -17.03
N ALA A 5 12.28 31.81 -18.30
CA ALA A 5 12.66 30.92 -19.40
C ALA A 5 14.15 30.55 -19.42
N SER A 6 15.04 31.32 -18.77
CA SER A 6 16.48 30.98 -18.73
C SER A 6 16.81 29.94 -17.67
N PHE A 7 15.97 29.78 -16.64
CA PHE A 7 16.24 28.85 -15.53
C PHE A 7 15.99 27.37 -15.90
N TYR A 8 15.09 27.13 -16.87
CA TYR A 8 14.77 25.77 -17.32
C TYR A 8 15.74 25.22 -18.39
N ARG A 9 16.64 26.05 -18.93
CA ARG A 9 17.55 25.61 -20.00
C ARG A 9 18.77 24.83 -19.47
N ASP A 10 19.13 25.05 -18.20
CA ASP A 10 20.38 24.52 -17.62
C ASP A 10 20.16 23.40 -16.59
N VAL A 11 18.93 22.91 -16.41
CA VAL A 11 18.68 21.73 -15.57
C VAL A 11 18.79 20.50 -16.46
N PRO A 12 19.88 19.71 -16.36
CA PRO A 12 20.00 18.49 -17.13
C PRO A 12 18.86 17.55 -16.72
N LEU A 13 17.96 17.25 -17.67
CA LEU A 13 16.85 16.31 -17.48
C LEU A 13 17.32 14.94 -16.97
N THR A 14 18.60 14.59 -17.11
CA THR A 14 19.24 13.40 -16.56
C THR A 14 19.34 13.39 -15.02
N GLY A 15 19.30 14.55 -14.34
CA GLY A 15 19.31 14.62 -12.88
C GLY A 15 17.99 14.22 -12.22
N ILE A 16 16.86 14.39 -12.93
CA ILE A 16 15.53 14.05 -12.40
C ILE A 16 15.30 12.53 -12.40
N PHE A 17 15.91 11.81 -13.35
CA PHE A 17 15.78 10.35 -13.44
C PHE A 17 16.64 9.59 -12.43
N LEU A 18 17.76 10.13 -11.96
CA LEU A 18 18.61 9.50 -10.94
C LEU A 18 18.15 9.75 -9.50
N PHE A 19 17.37 10.80 -9.26
CA PHE A 19 16.85 11.13 -7.93
C PHE A 19 15.60 10.34 -7.54
N GLY A 20 14.92 9.68 -8.49
CA GLY A 20 13.75 8.86 -8.24
C GLY A 20 14.04 7.49 -7.62
N PHE A 21 15.29 7.00 -7.72
CA PHE A 21 15.66 5.63 -7.35
C PHE A 21 16.54 5.51 -6.10
N CYS A 22 17.10 6.62 -5.60
CA CYS A 22 18.01 6.61 -4.46
C CYS A 22 17.41 7.38 -3.27
N PRO A 23 17.25 6.77 -2.08
CA PRO A 23 16.65 7.44 -0.92
C PRO A 23 17.39 8.72 -0.50
N SER A 24 18.69 8.83 -0.80
CA SER A 24 19.48 10.04 -0.54
C SER A 24 19.11 11.20 -1.47
N GLY A 25 18.77 10.92 -2.73
CA GLY A 25 18.30 11.93 -3.66
C GLY A 25 16.97 12.53 -3.20
N PHE A 26 16.06 11.68 -2.74
CA PHE A 26 14.78 12.12 -2.20
C PHE A 26 14.93 12.97 -0.93
N ALA A 27 15.81 12.58 0.00
CA ALA A 27 16.07 13.36 1.20
C ALA A 27 16.60 14.78 0.87
N VAL A 28 17.51 14.89 -0.10
CA VAL A 28 18.03 16.20 -0.55
C VAL A 28 16.96 17.02 -1.25
N GLY A 29 16.16 16.40 -2.14
CA GLY A 29 15.03 17.06 -2.80
C GLY A 29 13.96 17.55 -1.81
N TYR A 30 13.66 16.73 -0.79
CA TYR A 30 12.71 17.06 0.27
C TYR A 30 13.21 18.21 1.15
N LEU A 31 14.50 18.22 1.53
CA LEU A 31 15.10 19.32 2.28
C LEU A 31 15.12 20.63 1.48
N ILE A 32 15.43 20.58 0.18
CA ILE A 32 15.37 21.75 -0.71
C ILE A 32 13.93 22.25 -0.86
N LEU A 33 12.96 21.35 -0.96
CA LEU A 33 11.54 21.71 -1.02
C LEU A 33 11.09 22.37 0.30
N LEU A 34 11.49 21.84 1.45
CA LEU A 34 11.18 22.41 2.77
C LEU A 34 11.81 23.78 2.97
N THR A 35 13.07 23.99 2.56
CA THR A 35 13.72 25.29 2.64
C THR A 35 13.09 26.30 1.68
N TRP A 36 12.66 25.87 0.50
CA TRP A 36 11.99 26.74 -0.47
C TRP A 36 10.55 27.12 -0.05
N LEU A 37 9.83 26.21 0.61
CA LEU A 37 8.47 26.47 1.13
C LEU A 37 8.44 27.34 2.39
N ARG A 38 9.54 27.39 3.14
CA ARG A 38 9.67 28.22 4.35
C ARG A 38 9.45 29.72 4.04
N ASP A 39 9.81 30.16 2.83
CA ASP A 39 9.72 31.57 2.42
C ASP A 39 8.41 31.94 1.70
N ARG A 40 7.53 30.97 1.40
CA ARG A 40 6.27 31.24 0.69
C ARG A 40 5.02 31.03 1.55
N LYS A 41 4.08 31.99 1.43
CA LYS A 41 2.82 32.06 2.19
C LYS A 41 2.07 30.71 2.20
N LEU A 42 1.48 30.40 3.36
CA LEU A 42 0.71 29.19 3.76
C LEU A 42 -0.21 28.53 2.70
N ARG A 43 -0.63 29.25 1.65
CA ARG A 43 -1.47 28.72 0.58
C ARG A 43 -0.71 27.78 -0.37
N GLU A 44 0.59 28.03 -0.61
CA GLU A 44 1.45 27.12 -1.39
C GLU A 44 1.90 25.89 -0.59
N LEU A 45 1.94 26.01 0.74
CA LEU A 45 2.24 24.90 1.65
C LEU A 45 1.21 23.77 1.54
N ARG A 46 -0.08 24.06 1.35
CA ARG A 46 -1.12 23.03 1.12
C ARG A 46 -0.90 22.29 -0.19
N PHE A 47 -0.52 22.99 -1.25
CA PHE A 47 -0.18 22.38 -2.54
C PHE A 47 1.06 21.51 -2.43
N ALA A 48 2.08 21.96 -1.70
CA ALA A 48 3.28 21.19 -1.49
C ALA A 48 3.05 19.93 -0.65
N TRP A 49 2.25 20.00 0.41
CA TRP A 49 1.84 18.81 1.16
C TRP A 49 1.03 17.84 0.28
N GLY A 50 0.16 18.37 -0.59
CA GLY A 50 -0.53 17.56 -1.60
C GLY A 50 0.42 16.87 -2.57
N LEU A 51 1.45 17.58 -3.04
CA LEU A 51 2.49 17.04 -3.92
C LEU A 51 3.32 15.96 -3.22
N VAL A 52 3.70 16.19 -1.96
CA VAL A 52 4.42 15.19 -1.13
C VAL A 52 3.58 13.93 -0.96
N GLY A 53 2.28 14.07 -0.64
CA GLY A 53 1.37 12.93 -0.56
C GLY A 53 1.25 12.17 -1.87
N LEU A 54 1.16 12.88 -3.00
CA LEU A 54 1.11 12.27 -4.33
C LEU A 54 2.41 11.53 -4.67
N ILE A 55 3.57 12.10 -4.34
CA ILE A 55 4.86 11.46 -4.60
C ILE A 55 5.02 10.18 -3.77
N ILE A 56 4.59 10.19 -2.50
CA ILE A 56 4.56 8.98 -1.66
C ILE A 56 3.64 7.92 -2.28
N LEU A 57 2.47 8.31 -2.79
CA LEU A 57 1.52 7.40 -3.45
C LEU A 57 2.04 6.81 -4.77
N VAL A 58 2.93 7.48 -5.50
CA VAL A 58 3.45 6.96 -6.78
C VAL A 58 4.76 6.18 -6.59
N ASN A 59 5.48 6.37 -5.48
CA ASN A 59 6.75 5.70 -5.22
C ASN A 59 6.58 4.47 -4.31
N PRO A 60 6.72 3.23 -4.83
CA PRO A 60 6.49 2.01 -4.05
C PRO A 60 7.44 1.85 -2.85
N TRP A 61 8.66 2.38 -2.91
CA TRP A 61 9.61 2.33 -1.79
C TRP A 61 9.19 3.26 -0.64
N MET A 62 8.66 4.43 -0.98
CA MET A 62 8.13 5.37 0.00
C MET A 62 6.80 4.88 0.58
N GLN A 63 5.96 4.28 -0.25
CA GLN A 63 4.79 3.56 0.23
C GLN A 63 5.21 2.50 1.25
N ALA A 64 6.21 1.67 0.95
CA ALA A 64 6.68 0.66 1.90
C ALA A 64 7.19 1.28 3.20
N ALA A 65 8.05 2.31 3.13
CA ALA A 65 8.59 2.94 4.34
C ALA A 65 7.51 3.53 5.27
N VAL A 66 6.41 4.06 4.71
CA VAL A 66 5.36 4.75 5.47
C VAL A 66 4.18 3.84 5.82
N LEU A 67 3.75 3.01 4.87
CA LEU A 67 2.56 2.18 4.97
C LEU A 67 2.86 0.81 5.57
N GLU A 68 4.08 0.29 5.48
CA GLU A 68 4.40 -1.06 5.98
C GLU A 68 4.09 -1.24 7.47
N PRO A 69 4.43 -0.29 8.39
CA PRO A 69 4.08 -0.44 9.80
C PRO A 69 2.57 -0.47 10.03
N ILE A 70 1.82 0.33 9.26
CA ILE A 70 0.36 0.39 9.34
C ILE A 70 -0.26 -0.88 8.78
N ASN A 71 0.28 -1.36 7.65
CA ASN A 71 -0.15 -2.59 7.00
C ASN A 71 0.07 -3.79 7.93
N SER A 72 1.29 -3.94 8.43
CA SER A 72 1.67 -5.00 9.36
C SER A 72 0.77 -5.03 10.59
N ALA A 73 0.51 -3.90 11.25
CA ALA A 73 -0.39 -3.84 12.40
C ALA A 73 -1.84 -4.25 12.05
N ARG A 74 -2.33 -3.91 10.87
CA ARG A 74 -3.68 -4.29 10.43
C ARG A 74 -3.76 -5.76 10.03
N VAL A 75 -2.75 -6.30 9.35
CA VAL A 75 -2.64 -7.73 9.06
C VAL A 75 -2.60 -8.52 10.35
N ASP A 76 -1.80 -8.09 11.34
CA ASP A 76 -1.74 -8.73 12.65
C ASP A 76 -3.10 -8.76 13.34
N ALA A 77 -3.86 -7.67 13.26
CA ALA A 77 -5.23 -7.62 13.80
C ALA A 77 -6.18 -8.59 13.08
N LEU A 78 -6.04 -8.78 11.76
CA LEU A 78 -6.83 -9.75 11.00
C LEU A 78 -6.43 -11.19 11.37
N VAL A 79 -5.14 -11.48 11.47
CA VAL A 79 -4.60 -12.77 11.90
C VAL A 79 -5.09 -13.12 13.31
N GLU A 80 -5.08 -12.16 14.23
CA GLU A 80 -5.53 -12.39 15.59
C GLU A 80 -7.04 -12.67 15.65
N ARG A 81 -7.85 -11.95 14.86
CA ARG A 81 -9.29 -12.28 14.71
C ARG A 81 -9.50 -13.66 14.12
N ALA A 82 -8.72 -14.04 13.10
CA ALA A 82 -8.78 -15.35 12.48
C ALA A 82 -8.46 -16.47 13.48
N ARG A 83 -7.42 -16.26 14.30
CA ARG A 83 -7.02 -17.18 15.36
C ARG A 83 -8.08 -17.30 16.45
N GLN A 84 -8.60 -16.18 16.95
CA GLN A 84 -9.63 -16.16 18.01
C GLN A 84 -10.94 -16.82 17.57
N ALA A 85 -11.31 -16.67 16.29
CA ALA A 85 -12.53 -17.26 15.75
C ALA A 85 -12.40 -18.75 15.38
N ALA A 86 -11.17 -19.28 15.36
CA ALA A 86 -10.83 -20.60 14.83
C ALA A 86 -11.48 -20.81 13.45
N LEU A 87 -10.96 -20.11 12.43
CA LEU A 87 -11.57 -20.07 11.10
C LEU A 87 -11.64 -21.43 10.41
N GLU A 88 -10.78 -22.39 10.74
CA GLU A 88 -10.79 -23.72 10.13
C GLU A 88 -12.15 -24.41 10.31
N GLY A 89 -12.69 -24.97 9.21
CA GLY A 89 -14.00 -25.62 9.17
C GLY A 89 -15.20 -24.68 9.15
N ARG A 90 -15.02 -23.36 9.30
CA ARG A 90 -16.09 -22.36 9.21
C ARG A 90 -16.61 -22.21 7.78
N THR A 91 -17.85 -21.80 7.67
CA THR A 91 -18.52 -21.48 6.40
C THR A 91 -18.13 -20.07 5.93
N GLN A 92 -18.29 -19.80 4.63
CA GLN A 92 -18.06 -18.45 4.06
C GLN A 92 -18.80 -17.35 4.82
N ALA A 93 -20.08 -17.55 5.14
CA ALA A 93 -20.88 -16.58 5.88
C ALA A 93 -20.37 -16.31 7.30
N GLU A 94 -19.78 -17.30 7.96
CA GLU A 94 -19.13 -17.10 9.28
C GLU A 94 -17.83 -16.32 9.14
N VAL A 95 -17.03 -16.62 8.11
CA VAL A 95 -15.79 -15.90 7.82
C VAL A 95 -16.09 -14.42 7.51
N GLU A 96 -17.12 -14.15 6.71
CA GLU A 96 -17.56 -12.78 6.40
C GLU A 96 -17.99 -12.00 7.65
N ARG A 97 -18.63 -12.66 8.62
CA ARG A 97 -19.00 -12.01 9.89
C ARG A 97 -17.80 -11.66 10.76
N VAL A 98 -16.71 -12.43 10.67
CA VAL A 98 -15.52 -12.24 11.50
C VAL A 98 -14.53 -11.26 10.86
N LEU A 99 -14.23 -11.45 9.58
CA LEU A 99 -13.20 -10.71 8.85
C LEU A 99 -13.77 -9.60 7.96
N GLY A 100 -15.07 -9.64 7.66
CA GLY A 100 -15.70 -8.78 6.65
C GLY A 100 -15.62 -9.38 5.25
N LEU A 101 -15.94 -8.55 4.26
CA LEU A 101 -15.85 -8.93 2.86
C LEU A 101 -14.37 -9.05 2.42
N PRO A 102 -14.03 -10.04 1.59
CA PRO A 102 -12.69 -10.14 1.02
C PRO A 102 -12.42 -9.01 0.03
N SER A 103 -11.16 -8.62 -0.10
CA SER A 103 -10.70 -7.65 -1.09
C SER A 103 -10.67 -8.25 -2.49
N SER A 104 -10.32 -9.54 -2.60
CA SER A 104 -10.30 -10.29 -3.85
C SER A 104 -10.68 -11.75 -3.62
N ILE A 105 -11.27 -12.38 -4.64
CA ILE A 105 -11.63 -13.80 -4.65
C ILE A 105 -10.99 -14.43 -5.88
N SER A 106 -10.08 -15.37 -5.63
CA SER A 106 -9.33 -16.10 -6.66
C SER A 106 -9.90 -17.53 -6.75
N VAL A 107 -10.48 -17.86 -7.90
CA VAL A 107 -11.03 -19.20 -8.19
C VAL A 107 -10.17 -19.86 -9.27
N PRO A 108 -9.20 -20.72 -8.91
CA PRO A 108 -8.40 -21.42 -9.91
C PRO A 108 -9.28 -22.33 -10.79
N SER A 109 -8.99 -22.35 -12.08
CA SER A 109 -9.73 -23.14 -13.08
C SER A 109 -9.59 -24.65 -12.85
N SER A 110 -8.43 -25.10 -12.37
CA SER A 110 -8.10 -26.51 -12.11
C SER A 110 -7.81 -26.83 -10.64
N GLY A 111 -7.97 -25.87 -9.73
CA GLY A 111 -7.69 -26.05 -8.30
C GLY A 111 -8.90 -26.52 -7.48
N PRO A 112 -8.67 -27.28 -6.40
CA PRO A 112 -9.73 -27.76 -5.51
C PRO A 112 -10.21 -26.69 -4.53
N THR A 113 -9.50 -25.56 -4.40
CA THR A 113 -9.76 -24.52 -3.41
C THR A 113 -10.12 -23.18 -4.03
N VAL A 114 -10.96 -22.43 -3.33
CA VAL A 114 -11.25 -21.01 -3.60
C VAL A 114 -10.47 -20.19 -2.59
N THR A 115 -9.69 -19.21 -3.05
CA THR A 115 -8.88 -18.35 -2.18
C THR A 115 -9.55 -17.01 -2.03
N TRP A 116 -9.72 -16.57 -0.79
CA TRP A 116 -10.16 -15.21 -0.46
C TRP A 116 -8.98 -14.44 0.10
N GLU A 117 -8.76 -13.25 -0.44
CA GLU A 117 -7.65 -12.38 -0.06
C GLU A 117 -8.18 -11.15 0.67
N TYR A 118 -7.59 -10.84 1.81
CA TYR A 118 -7.90 -9.69 2.64
C TYR A 118 -6.71 -8.73 2.66
N GLU A 119 -6.86 -7.62 1.94
CA GLU A 119 -5.91 -6.53 1.88
C GLU A 119 -6.35 -5.41 2.83
N PRO A 120 -5.60 -5.12 3.91
CA PRO A 120 -6.04 -4.12 4.89
C PRO A 120 -5.86 -2.67 4.44
N LEU A 121 -5.04 -2.44 3.42
CA LEU A 121 -4.80 -1.13 2.82
C LEU A 121 -5.03 -1.18 1.31
N PRO A 122 -6.08 -0.52 0.80
CA PRO A 122 -6.26 -0.40 -0.64
C PRO A 122 -5.09 0.39 -1.23
N PHE A 123 -4.64 -0.01 -2.43
CA PHE A 123 -3.53 0.61 -3.19
C PHE A 123 -2.11 0.35 -2.68
N TYR A 124 -1.92 -0.41 -1.58
CA TYR A 124 -0.59 -0.80 -1.12
C TYR A 124 -0.18 -2.14 -1.72
N LEU A 125 0.55 -2.08 -2.84
CA LEU A 125 0.88 -3.24 -3.67
C LEU A 125 1.90 -4.21 -3.07
N LEU A 126 2.69 -3.75 -2.10
CA LEU A 126 3.79 -4.51 -1.50
C LEU A 126 3.49 -5.00 -0.09
N GLY A 127 2.26 -4.80 0.37
CA GLY A 127 1.88 -5.16 1.73
C GLY A 127 1.52 -6.62 1.88
N GLY A 128 1.87 -7.18 3.04
CA GLY A 128 1.32 -8.45 3.46
C GLY A 128 -0.22 -8.45 3.49
N ARG A 129 -0.79 -9.64 3.28
CA ARG A 129 -2.24 -9.89 3.20
C ARG A 129 -2.59 -11.18 3.93
N LEU A 130 -3.87 -11.34 4.27
CA LEU A 130 -4.38 -12.59 4.84
C LEU A 130 -5.12 -13.36 3.74
N GLN A 131 -4.76 -14.62 3.53
CA GLN A 131 -5.42 -15.51 2.60
C GLN A 131 -6.22 -16.57 3.35
N VAL A 132 -7.45 -16.83 2.92
CA VAL A 132 -8.33 -17.87 3.46
C VAL A 132 -8.71 -18.82 2.34
N PHE A 133 -8.48 -20.11 2.54
CA PHE A 133 -8.73 -21.15 1.55
C PHE A 133 -10.01 -21.90 1.87
N PHE A 134 -10.91 -22.00 0.91
CA PHE A 134 -12.16 -22.75 1.00
C PHE A 134 -12.13 -23.98 0.10
N ASN A 135 -12.73 -25.08 0.52
CA ASN A 135 -12.99 -26.20 -0.39
C ASN A 135 -14.09 -25.83 -1.39
N ARG A 136 -14.05 -26.40 -2.60
CA ARG A 136 -15.01 -26.15 -3.69
C ARG A 136 -16.30 -26.99 -3.61
N ASP A 137 -16.58 -27.57 -2.45
CA ASP A 137 -17.79 -28.35 -2.22
C ASP A 137 -19.07 -27.50 -2.31
N ALA A 138 -20.23 -28.16 -2.40
CA ALA A 138 -21.54 -27.50 -2.36
C ALA A 138 -21.74 -26.62 -1.10
N HIS A 139 -20.98 -26.91 -0.03
CA HIS A 139 -20.91 -26.09 1.18
C HIS A 139 -19.45 -25.73 1.45
N PRO A 140 -18.93 -24.63 0.86
CA PRO A 140 -17.54 -24.22 1.01
C PRO A 140 -17.19 -23.99 2.48
N ARG A 141 -16.16 -24.68 2.95
CA ARG A 141 -15.62 -24.54 4.30
C ARG A 141 -14.14 -24.20 4.24
N VAL A 142 -13.68 -23.46 5.23
CA VAL A 142 -12.27 -23.09 5.37
C VAL A 142 -11.45 -24.37 5.59
N VAL A 143 -10.50 -24.60 4.69
CA VAL A 143 -9.51 -25.70 4.76
C VAL A 143 -8.26 -25.22 5.49
N GLY A 144 -7.94 -23.94 5.37
CA GLY A 144 -6.81 -23.31 6.04
C GLY A 144 -6.77 -21.82 5.75
N TRP A 145 -5.84 -21.12 6.39
CA TRP A 145 -5.58 -19.71 6.16
C TRP A 145 -4.11 -19.43 6.41
N GLU A 146 -3.56 -18.45 5.71
CA GLU A 146 -2.14 -18.08 5.85
C GLU A 146 -1.94 -16.58 5.72
N ARG A 147 -0.85 -16.10 6.32
CA ARG A 147 -0.36 -14.75 6.11
C ARG A 147 0.64 -14.79 4.98
N ASP A 148 0.35 -14.04 3.92
CA ASP A 148 1.25 -13.82 2.79
C ASP A 148 2.01 -12.50 3.02
N TRP A 149 3.33 -12.51 2.77
CA TRP A 149 4.26 -11.43 3.12
C TRP A 149 4.79 -10.69 1.89
#